data_AF-A0A1H8BWG7-F1
#
_entry.id   AF-A0A1H8BWG7-F1
#
_cell.length_a   1.000
_cell.length_b   1.000
_cell.length_c   1.000
_cell.angle_alpha   90.00
_cell.angle_beta   90.00
_cell.angle_gamma   90.00
#
_symmetry.space_group_name_H-M   'P 1'
#
loop_
_entity.id
_entity.type
_entity.pdbx_description
1 polymer ?
#
loop_
_entity_poly.entity_id
_entity_poly.type
_entity_poly.pdbx_seq_one_letter_code
_entity_poly.pdbx_strand_id
1 'polypeptide(L)'
;MDYKYIEQLLERYWQGETTLQEETILKTFFSQPDIPEDLRKYSALFTYEAEKTEGLGDDFDARMLEMTGEAPKAKTVTLTSRLMPLFKAAAIVAIVLTLGNAAQAPWNYGWEDPKEAYAKFHQQKVDSVNALGTIQAENVADSAKTTTPAEQPAYYE
;
A
#
# COMPACT_ATOMS: atom_id res chain seq x y z
N MET A 1 -33.56 30.73 27.56
CA MET A 1 -32.60 31.42 26.65
C MET A 1 -32.90 32.91 26.65
N ASP A 2 -31.93 33.77 26.32
CA ASP A 2 -32.17 35.22 26.21
C ASP A 2 -32.64 35.56 24.78
N TYR A 3 -33.93 35.89 24.64
CA TYR A 3 -34.54 36.23 23.36
C TYR A 3 -33.93 37.49 22.73
N LYS A 4 -33.40 38.41 23.54
CA LYS A 4 -32.76 39.64 23.04
C LYS A 4 -31.47 39.34 22.28
N TYR A 5 -30.75 38.30 22.70
CA TYR A 5 -29.54 37.88 22.00
C TYR A 5 -29.88 37.29 20.63
N ILE A 6 -30.94 36.47 20.54
CA ILE A 6 -31.40 35.90 19.26
C ILE A 6 -31.85 37.00 18.28
N GLU A 7 -32.55 38.03 18.77
CA GLU A 7 -32.94 39.18 17.93
C GLU A 7 -31.74 39.96 17.38
N GLN A 8 -30.72 40.22 18.20
CA GLN A 8 -29.49 40.86 17.74
C GLN A 8 -28.74 40.00 16.72
N LEU A 9 -28.75 38.68 16.95
CA LEU A 9 -28.10 37.73 16.06
C LEU A 9 -28.80 37.63 14.71
N LEU A 10 -30.13 37.71 14.70
CA LEU A 10 -30.93 37.81 13.47
C LEU A 10 -30.63 39.10 12.70
N GLU A 11 -30.52 40.24 13.38
CA GLU A 11 -30.16 41.50 12.71
C GLU A 11 -28.82 41.39 12.01
N ARG A 12 -27.80 40.85 12.71
CA ARG A 12 -26.48 40.61 12.11
C ARG A 12 -26.51 39.55 11.00
N TYR A 13 -27.37 38.54 11.13
CA TYR A 13 -27.56 37.52 10.10
C TYR A 13 -28.10 38.14 8.82
N TRP A 14 -29.06 39.07 8.92
CA TRP A 14 -29.56 39.82 7.75
C TRP A 14 -28.49 40.71 7.11
N GLN A 15 -27.53 41.21 7.89
CA GLN A 15 -26.36 41.94 7.37
C GLN A 15 -25.24 41.02 6.84
N GLY A 16 -25.33 39.71 7.04
CA GLY A 16 -24.28 38.76 6.66
C GLY A 16 -23.00 38.84 7.52
N GLU A 17 -23.11 39.34 8.74
CA GLU A 17 -21.98 39.53 9.67
C GLU A 17 -21.87 38.42 10.74
N THR A 18 -22.61 37.32 10.58
CA THR A 18 -22.60 36.20 11.52
C THR A 18 -21.48 35.21 11.25
N THR A 19 -20.99 34.58 12.32
CA THR A 19 -20.06 33.45 12.27
C THR A 19 -20.81 32.13 12.19
N LEU A 20 -20.13 31.06 11.75
CA LEU A 20 -20.73 29.72 11.67
C LEU A 20 -21.24 29.19 13.02
N GLN A 21 -20.55 29.56 14.11
CA GLN A 21 -20.95 29.20 15.47
C GLN A 21 -22.26 29.89 15.86
N GLU A 22 -22.40 31.16 15.53
CA GLU A 22 -23.61 31.95 15.76
C GLU A 22 -24.81 31.42 14.96
N GLU A 23 -24.59 31.05 13.69
CA GLU A 23 -25.64 30.41 12.87
C GLU A 23 -26.07 29.06 13.43
N THR A 24 -25.14 28.30 14.03
CA THR A 24 -25.47 27.03 14.70
C THR A 24 -26.37 27.27 15.92
N ILE A 25 -26.17 28.37 16.65
CA ILE A 25 -27.05 28.77 17.75
C ILE A 25 -28.46 29.08 17.21
N LEU A 26 -28.57 29.85 16.12
CA LEU A 26 -29.85 30.14 15.47
C LEU A 26 -30.57 28.84 15.07
N LYS A 27 -29.88 27.94 14.36
CA LYS A 27 -30.43 26.62 13.97
C LYS A 27 -30.91 25.81 15.17
N THR A 28 -30.11 25.76 16.23
CA THR A 28 -30.44 25.02 17.46
C THR A 28 -31.63 25.64 18.19
N PHE A 29 -31.72 26.97 18.23
CA PHE A 29 -32.84 27.69 18.84
C PHE A 29 -34.14 27.43 18.07
N PHE A 30 -34.12 27.58 16.74
CA PHE A 30 -35.31 27.39 15.90
C PHE A 30 -35.75 25.93 15.72
N SER A 31 -34.90 24.97 16.11
CA SER A 31 -35.25 23.55 16.17
C SER A 31 -36.05 23.18 17.43
N GLN A 32 -36.06 24.05 18.45
CA GLN A 32 -36.80 23.80 19.70
C GLN A 32 -38.29 24.16 19.55
N PRO A 33 -39.20 23.48 20.28
CA PRO A 33 -40.64 23.74 20.19
C PRO A 33 -41.11 25.00 20.95
N ASP A 34 -40.28 25.60 21.80
CA ASP A 34 -40.61 26.75 22.66
C ASP A 34 -40.03 28.05 22.09
N ILE A 35 -40.75 28.67 21.15
CA ILE A 35 -40.34 29.89 20.44
C ILE A 35 -41.46 30.94 20.52
N PRO A 36 -41.14 32.21 20.86
CA PRO A 36 -42.11 33.31 20.84
C PRO A 36 -42.77 33.51 19.47
N GLU A 37 -44.05 33.92 19.43
CA GLU A 37 -44.79 34.11 18.17
C GLU A 37 -44.07 35.04 17.17
N ASP A 38 -43.41 36.09 17.66
CA ASP A 38 -42.69 37.06 16.83
C ASP A 38 -41.51 36.45 16.07
N LEU A 39 -40.88 35.42 16.63
CA LEU A 39 -39.72 34.74 16.02
C LEU A 39 -40.16 33.50 15.21
N ARG A 40 -41.36 32.97 15.46
CA ARG A 40 -41.88 31.77 14.81
C ARG A 40 -41.94 31.89 13.28
N LYS A 41 -42.20 33.09 12.74
CA LYS A 41 -42.17 33.35 11.29
C LYS A 41 -40.82 33.06 10.62
N TYR A 42 -39.73 33.10 11.38
CA TYR A 42 -38.39 32.88 10.87
C TYR A 42 -37.93 31.43 11.00
N SER A 43 -38.67 30.56 11.71
CA SER A 43 -38.24 29.18 11.97
C SER A 43 -37.98 28.41 10.68
N ALA A 44 -38.84 28.58 9.66
CA ALA A 44 -38.72 27.90 8.38
C ALA A 44 -37.37 28.15 7.67
N LEU A 45 -36.71 29.29 7.92
CA LEU A 45 -35.39 29.60 7.35
C LEU A 45 -34.29 28.72 7.93
N PHE A 46 -34.42 28.33 9.20
CA PHE A 46 -33.37 27.61 9.94
C PHE A 46 -33.65 26.10 10.08
N THR A 47 -34.89 25.67 9.83
CA THR A 47 -35.29 24.25 9.90
C THR A 47 -35.14 23.50 8.58
N TYR A 48 -35.00 24.20 7.44
CA TYR A 48 -34.99 23.59 6.10
C TYR A 48 -33.93 22.50 5.91
N GLU A 49 -32.74 22.68 6.48
CA GLU A 49 -31.65 21.69 6.39
C GLU A 49 -31.95 20.41 7.18
N ALA A 50 -32.71 20.49 8.26
CA ALA A 50 -33.12 19.30 9.02
C ALA A 50 -34.20 18.48 8.28
N GLU A 51 -35.03 19.14 7.48
CA GLU A 51 -36.12 18.52 6.74
C GLU A 51 -35.65 17.91 5.42
N LYS A 52 -34.68 18.54 4.74
CA LYS A 52 -34.22 18.10 3.43
C LYS A 52 -32.99 17.21 3.51
N THR A 53 -33.24 15.93 3.76
CA THR A 53 -32.28 14.83 3.54
C THR A 53 -32.45 14.17 2.17
N GLU A 54 -33.24 14.77 1.27
CA GLU A 54 -33.32 14.33 -0.11
C GLU A 54 -32.05 14.77 -0.84
N GLY A 55 -31.19 13.79 -1.12
CA GLY A 55 -30.02 13.99 -1.96
C GLY A 55 -30.39 14.55 -3.32
N LEU A 56 -29.43 15.21 -3.96
CA LEU A 56 -29.58 15.65 -5.35
C LEU A 56 -29.82 14.42 -6.24
N GLY A 57 -30.63 14.57 -7.28
CA GLY A 57 -30.85 13.50 -8.25
C GLY A 57 -29.55 13.09 -8.94
N ASP A 58 -29.47 11.82 -9.36
CA ASP A 58 -28.28 11.26 -10.04
C ASP A 58 -27.89 12.02 -11.33
N ASP A 59 -28.81 12.81 -11.87
CA ASP A 59 -28.66 13.63 -13.08
C ASP A 59 -28.12 15.06 -12.82
N PHE A 60 -28.11 15.52 -11.56
CA PHE A 60 -27.70 16.88 -11.21
C PHE A 60 -26.25 17.16 -11.61
N ASP A 61 -25.35 16.23 -11.29
CA ASP A 61 -23.92 16.37 -11.58
C ASP A 61 -23.66 16.46 -13.08
N ALA A 62 -24.35 15.64 -13.88
CA ALA A 62 -24.24 15.64 -15.33
C ALA A 62 -24.67 16.99 -15.93
N ARG A 63 -25.79 17.54 -15.43
CA ARG A 63 -26.31 18.84 -15.87
C ARG A 63 -25.39 20.01 -15.47
N MET A 64 -24.83 19.99 -14.26
CA MET A 64 -23.89 21.01 -13.81
C MET A 64 -22.58 20.97 -14.61
N LEU A 65 -22.12 19.77 -14.96
CA LEU A 65 -20.92 19.57 -15.77
C LEU A 65 -21.13 20.07 -17.21
N GLU A 66 -22.33 19.91 -17.77
CA GLU A 66 -22.69 20.47 -19.07
C GLU A 66 -22.70 22.00 -19.08
N MET A 67 -23.18 22.65 -18.00
CA MET A 67 -23.20 24.11 -17.88
C MET A 67 -21.82 24.74 -17.70
N THR A 68 -20.86 24.00 -17.15
CA THR A 68 -19.52 24.53 -16.81
C THR A 68 -18.49 24.35 -17.92
N GLY A 69 -18.88 23.76 -19.06
CA GLY A 69 -18.15 23.83 -20.34
C GLY A 69 -16.92 22.93 -20.46
N GLU A 70 -16.19 22.64 -19.38
CA GLU A 70 -15.12 21.64 -19.36
C GLU A 70 -14.62 21.37 -17.93
N ALA A 71 -14.71 20.14 -17.45
CA ALA A 71 -14.05 19.75 -16.22
C ALA A 71 -12.52 19.66 -16.46
N PRO A 72 -11.66 20.26 -15.62
CA PRO A 72 -10.23 20.02 -15.73
C PRO A 72 -9.99 18.52 -15.55
N LYS A 73 -9.34 17.88 -16.53
CA LYS A 73 -8.91 16.47 -16.43
C LYS A 73 -7.93 16.37 -15.26
N ALA A 74 -8.45 16.06 -14.08
CA ALA A 74 -7.65 15.84 -12.88
C ALA A 74 -6.73 14.65 -13.15
N LYS A 75 -5.46 14.93 -13.41
CA LYS A 75 -4.47 13.89 -13.67
C LYS A 75 -4.18 13.19 -12.35
N THR A 76 -4.78 12.03 -12.14
CA THR A 76 -4.49 11.19 -10.97
C THR A 76 -3.06 10.70 -11.06
N VAL A 77 -2.15 11.37 -10.34
CA VAL A 77 -0.76 10.91 -10.25
C VAL A 77 -0.73 9.71 -9.32
N THR A 78 -0.50 8.52 -9.86
CA THR A 78 -0.33 7.30 -9.07
C THR A 78 1.03 7.31 -8.36
N LEU A 79 1.14 6.64 -7.20
CA LEU A 79 2.40 6.53 -6.46
C LEU A 79 3.52 5.91 -7.31
N THR A 80 3.15 4.97 -8.19
CA THR A 80 4.06 4.34 -9.15
C THR A 80 4.67 5.35 -10.13
N SER A 81 3.90 6.34 -10.58
CA SER A 81 4.41 7.42 -11.45
C SER A 81 5.42 8.32 -10.73
N ARG A 82 5.34 8.47 -9.40
CA ARG A 82 6.29 9.27 -8.62
C ARG A 82 7.61 8.55 -8.33
N LEU A 83 7.59 7.22 -8.21
CA LEU A 83 8.80 6.43 -7.91
C LEU A 83 9.58 6.01 -9.17
N MET A 84 8.95 6.01 -10.34
CA MET A 84 9.59 5.70 -11.63
C MET A 84 10.92 6.44 -11.93
N PRO A 85 11.11 7.75 -11.62
CA PRO A 85 12.41 8.42 -11.82
C PRO A 85 13.54 7.85 -10.94
N LEU A 86 13.24 7.37 -9.73
CA LEU A 86 14.25 6.75 -8.86
C LEU A 86 14.70 5.39 -9.40
N PHE A 87 13.77 4.59 -9.92
CA PHE A 87 14.09 3.32 -10.59
C PHE A 87 14.94 3.52 -11.85
N LYS A 88 14.70 4.60 -12.61
CA LYS A 88 15.54 4.96 -13.77
C LYS A 88 16.98 5.25 -13.35
N ALA A 89 17.17 6.02 -12.28
CA ALA A 89 18.50 6.31 -11.75
C ALA A 89 19.20 5.03 -11.23
N ALA A 90 18.48 4.20 -10.48
CA ALA A 90 19.01 2.93 -9.97
C ALA A 90 19.43 1.97 -11.09
N ALA A 91 18.68 1.89 -12.20
CA ALA A 91 19.03 1.06 -13.35
C ALA A 91 20.33 1.51 -14.03
N ILE A 92 20.53 2.82 -14.19
CA ILE A 92 21.78 3.36 -14.74
C ILE A 92 22.96 3.02 -13.83
N VAL A 93 22.80 3.24 -12.52
CA VAL A 93 23.83 2.88 -11.53
C VAL A 93 24.13 1.39 -11.58
N ALA A 94 23.11 0.53 -11.66
CA ALA A 94 23.28 -0.90 -11.79
C ALA A 94 24.06 -1.27 -13.07
N ILE A 95 23.72 -0.69 -14.23
CA ILE A 95 24.43 -0.92 -15.48
C ILE A 95 25.91 -0.51 -15.37
N VAL A 96 26.20 0.66 -14.80
CA VAL A 96 27.57 1.15 -14.59
C VAL A 96 28.34 0.26 -13.62
N LEU A 97 27.70 -0.17 -12.53
CA LEU A 97 28.30 -1.10 -11.57
C LEU A 97 28.54 -2.48 -12.20
N THR A 98 27.60 -3.00 -12.98
CA THR A 98 27.73 -4.30 -13.67
C THR A 98 28.84 -4.26 -14.72
N LEU A 99 28.88 -3.23 -15.57
CA LEU A 99 29.93 -3.07 -16.58
C LEU A 99 31.29 -2.74 -15.93
N GLY A 100 31.31 -1.88 -14.92
CA GLY A 100 32.52 -1.51 -14.19
C GLY A 100 33.12 -2.68 -13.42
N ASN A 101 32.30 -3.52 -12.81
CA ASN A 101 32.74 -4.75 -12.13
C ASN A 101 33.17 -5.82 -13.15
N ALA A 102 32.47 -5.95 -14.29
CA ALA A 102 32.87 -6.86 -15.37
C ALA A 102 34.17 -6.43 -16.09
N ALA A 103 34.47 -5.13 -16.14
CA ALA A 103 35.71 -4.62 -16.72
C ALA A 103 36.93 -4.81 -15.79
N GLN A 104 36.71 -4.88 -14.47
CA GLN A 104 37.74 -5.25 -13.48
C GLN A 104 37.86 -6.76 -13.27
N ALA A 105 36.90 -7.56 -13.76
CA ALA A 105 37.12 -8.98 -13.91
C ALA A 105 38.40 -9.11 -14.77
N PRO A 106 39.48 -9.72 -14.23
CA PRO A 106 40.67 -9.91 -15.02
C PRO A 106 40.21 -10.64 -16.28
N TRP A 107 40.62 -10.13 -17.43
CA TRP A 107 40.49 -10.80 -18.73
C TRP A 107 41.35 -12.08 -18.74
N ASN A 108 41.30 -12.89 -17.68
CA ASN A 108 41.90 -14.20 -17.59
C ASN A 108 40.83 -15.25 -17.95
N TYR A 109 40.28 -15.09 -19.16
CA TYR A 109 39.90 -16.24 -19.97
C TYR A 109 40.92 -16.34 -21.11
N GLY A 110 42.21 -16.27 -20.76
CA GLY A 110 43.27 -16.71 -21.65
C GLY A 110 43.35 -18.21 -21.53
N TRP A 111 42.69 -18.94 -22.44
CA TRP A 111 42.87 -20.37 -22.74
C TRP A 111 43.62 -21.17 -21.66
N GLU A 112 43.02 -21.33 -20.47
CA GLU A 112 43.61 -22.17 -19.43
C GLU A 112 43.61 -23.61 -19.93
N ASP A 113 44.79 -24.23 -19.95
CA ASP A 113 44.98 -25.59 -20.46
C ASP A 113 44.05 -26.53 -19.64
N PRO A 114 43.04 -27.18 -20.25
CA PRO A 114 41.96 -27.88 -19.53
C PRO A 114 42.47 -29.00 -18.62
N LYS A 115 43.73 -29.43 -18.79
CA LYS A 115 44.41 -30.40 -17.94
C LYS A 115 44.71 -29.87 -16.53
N GLU A 116 45.08 -28.60 -16.37
CA GLU A 116 45.41 -28.04 -15.05
C GLU A 116 44.16 -27.79 -14.21
N ALA A 117 43.09 -27.31 -14.84
CA ALA A 117 41.78 -27.13 -14.22
C ALA A 117 41.18 -28.47 -13.75
N TYR A 118 41.31 -29.51 -14.58
CA TYR A 118 40.88 -30.87 -14.23
C TYR A 118 41.70 -31.45 -13.07
N ALA A 119 43.02 -31.25 -13.07
CA ALA A 119 43.89 -31.72 -11.99
C ALA A 119 43.55 -31.09 -10.62
N LYS A 120 43.32 -29.78 -10.57
CA LYS A 120 42.91 -29.09 -9.33
C LYS A 120 41.58 -29.59 -8.78
N PHE A 121 40.61 -29.84 -9.66
CA PHE A 121 39.29 -30.34 -9.25
C PHE A 121 39.38 -31.73 -8.61
N HIS A 122 40.19 -32.62 -9.18
CA HIS A 122 40.39 -33.96 -8.62
C HIS A 122 41.22 -33.95 -7.34
N GLN A 123 42.22 -33.09 -7.23
CA GLN A 123 43.01 -32.96 -6.01
C GLN A 123 42.15 -32.49 -4.82
N GLN A 124 41.29 -31.49 -5.03
CA GLN A 124 40.33 -31.02 -4.02
C GLN A 124 39.32 -32.12 -3.61
N LYS A 125 38.93 -32.98 -4.56
CA LYS A 125 38.04 -34.12 -4.27
C LYS A 125 38.75 -35.22 -3.49
N VAL A 126 40.03 -35.50 -3.76
CA VAL A 126 40.82 -36.48 -3.02
C VAL A 126 41.10 -36.02 -1.58
N ASP A 127 41.39 -34.73 -1.39
CA ASP A 127 41.63 -34.16 -0.05
C ASP A 127 40.36 -34.19 0.82
N SER A 128 39.19 -33.95 0.24
CA SER A 128 37.90 -34.05 0.96
C SER A 128 37.48 -35.49 1.26
N VAL A 129 37.82 -36.46 0.40
CA VAL A 129 37.53 -37.88 0.64
C VAL A 129 38.45 -38.46 1.72
N ASN A 130 39.72 -38.04 1.78
CA ASN A 130 40.64 -38.46 2.84
C ASN A 130 40.27 -37.88 4.22
N ALA A 131 39.66 -36.69 4.26
CA ALA A 131 39.15 -36.10 5.51
C ALA A 131 37.85 -36.76 6.03
N LEU A 132 37.08 -37.43 5.16
CA LEU A 132 35.81 -38.08 5.54
C LEU A 132 35.97 -39.55 5.98
N GLY A 133 37.14 -40.15 5.78
CA GLY A 133 37.38 -41.58 5.96
C GLY A 133 37.84 -42.04 7.35
N THR A 134 38.04 -41.14 8.32
CA THR A 134 38.57 -41.49 9.66
C THR A 134 37.56 -41.39 10.80
N ILE A 135 36.29 -41.08 10.54
CA ILE A 135 35.28 -41.03 11.60
C ILE A 135 34.42 -42.30 11.57
N GLN A 136 34.74 -43.23 12.49
CA GLN A 136 33.88 -44.12 13.29
C GLN A 136 34.36 -45.58 13.31
N ALA A 137 34.97 -45.99 14.42
CA ALA A 137 34.98 -47.38 14.88
C ALA A 137 35.34 -47.49 16.37
N GLU A 138 34.50 -47.01 17.30
CA GLU A 138 34.63 -47.50 18.70
C GLU A 138 33.34 -47.59 19.55
N ASN A 139 32.17 -47.08 19.12
CA ASN A 139 30.98 -47.08 20.01
C ASN A 139 29.68 -47.61 19.39
N VAL A 140 29.72 -48.77 18.73
CA VAL A 140 28.52 -49.58 18.49
C VAL A 140 28.83 -51.06 18.72
N ALA A 141 29.21 -51.38 19.95
CA ALA A 141 28.97 -52.70 20.49
C ALA A 141 27.54 -52.72 21.04
N ASP A 142 26.85 -53.81 20.76
CA ASP A 142 25.71 -54.28 21.53
C ASP A 142 24.38 -53.53 21.32
N SER A 143 23.61 -53.99 20.34
CA SER A 143 22.17 -54.20 20.50
C SER A 143 21.66 -55.06 19.36
N ALA A 144 21.14 -56.21 19.77
CA ALA A 144 20.77 -57.37 18.99
C ALA A 144 19.64 -57.16 17.96
N LYS A 145 19.82 -57.85 16.83
CA LYS A 145 18.90 -58.78 16.13
C LYS A 145 17.52 -58.30 15.65
N THR A 146 17.12 -58.99 14.57
CA THR A 146 15.78 -59.22 14.00
C THR A 146 15.27 -58.17 13.00
N THR A 147 14.70 -58.50 11.84
CA THR A 147 14.44 -59.75 11.12
C THR A 147 14.03 -59.35 9.68
N THR A 148 14.59 -60.04 8.68
CA THR A 148 14.19 -60.11 7.26
C THR A 148 12.68 -60.43 7.15
N PRO A 149 11.86 -59.98 6.15
CA PRO A 149 12.04 -60.45 4.77
C PRO A 149 11.49 -59.64 3.58
N ALA A 150 11.92 -60.09 2.39
CA ALA A 150 11.15 -60.22 1.12
C ALA A 150 10.80 -58.92 0.35
N GLU A 151 10.72 -58.89 -0.98
CA GLU A 151 11.15 -59.74 -2.11
C GLU A 151 10.93 -58.89 -3.38
N GLN A 152 11.58 -59.28 -4.46
CA GLN A 152 11.75 -58.58 -5.73
C GLN A 152 10.43 -58.35 -6.52
N PRO A 153 10.36 -57.34 -7.41
CA PRO A 153 9.20 -57.14 -8.29
C PRO A 153 9.29 -58.03 -9.54
N ALA A 154 8.29 -58.89 -9.74
CA ALA A 154 8.09 -59.65 -10.97
C ALA A 154 7.17 -58.87 -11.93
N TYR A 155 7.66 -58.65 -13.16
CA TYR A 155 6.85 -58.30 -14.32
C TYR A 155 6.52 -59.63 -15.05
N TYR A 156 5.24 -59.83 -15.41
CA TYR A 156 4.61 -60.82 -16.34
C TYR A 156 5.59 -61.63 -17.24
N GLU A 157 5.50 -62.96 -17.43
CA GLU A 157 4.43 -63.98 -17.47
C GLU A 157 4.80 -65.27 -16.69
#